data_AF-A0A4Q4CJA1-F1
#
_entry.id   AF-A0A4Q4CJA1-F1
#
_cell.length_a   1.000
_cell.length_b   1.000
_cell.length_c   1.000
_cell.angle_alpha   90.00
_cell.angle_beta   90.00
_cell.angle_gamma   90.00
#
_symmetry.space_group_name_H-M   'P 1'
#
loop_
_entity.id
_entity.type
_entity.pdbx_description
1 polymer ?
#
loop_
_entity_poly.entity_id
_entity_poly.type
_entity_poly.pdbx_seq_one_letter_code
_entity_poly.pdbx_strand_id
1 'polypeptide(L)'
;MGRIAASGADAHPALEILWTLHQTGALDEAAALRTLRHGAPMVRAWTIRLAGDARKLSPEFYKAVLELAATEPDAEVRSQILSTARRVPQEQALPLVAAILTRDVDAKDAFIPLMAWYVVESHCGSAAEEVIALFGRQPDLWGRAIVRSHITPRLMRRFAAAGGRADLLHAARLLALAPAPEDKAALMEGFGQAFQGRTLPVLPQELAEAMATMGKGSLLLRLRRQDAAAKDEALAILANPASPAADRLQMVRIFGEIQHPPARDALLGIAKAADSSVEMANSSLAALTLYDDPRIGAEIAAALPGLPRDRRGAALALL
;
A
#
# COMPACT_ATOMS: atom_id res chain seq x y z
N MET A 1 -39.16 -16.45 -24.39
CA MET A 1 -37.73 -16.65 -24.05
C MET A 1 -37.30 -15.94 -22.77
N GLY A 2 -37.76 -14.71 -22.48
CA GLY A 2 -37.36 -13.98 -21.25
C GLY A 2 -37.73 -14.61 -19.90
N ARG A 3 -38.65 -15.59 -19.85
CA ARG A 3 -38.96 -16.37 -18.63
C ARG A 3 -37.95 -17.50 -18.37
N ILE A 4 -37.37 -18.11 -19.41
CA ILE A 4 -36.46 -19.27 -19.28
C ILE A 4 -35.09 -18.83 -18.74
N ALA A 5 -34.60 -17.66 -19.16
CA ALA A 5 -33.37 -17.06 -18.62
C ALA A 5 -33.48 -16.67 -17.12
N ALA A 6 -34.69 -16.64 -16.55
CA ALA A 6 -34.93 -16.24 -15.17
C ALA A 6 -35.35 -17.40 -14.24
N SER A 7 -35.62 -18.60 -14.79
CA SER A 7 -36.32 -19.67 -14.04
C SER A 7 -35.62 -21.04 -14.03
N GLY A 8 -34.36 -21.17 -14.43
CA GLY A 8 -33.69 -22.46 -14.58
C GLY A 8 -32.63 -22.73 -13.52
N ALA A 9 -32.70 -23.90 -12.86
CA ALA A 9 -31.67 -24.42 -11.96
C ALA A 9 -30.33 -24.70 -12.67
N ASP A 10 -30.33 -24.82 -14.00
CA ASP A 10 -29.16 -25.17 -14.80
C ASP A 10 -28.45 -23.93 -15.36
N ALA A 11 -27.19 -23.76 -14.95
CA ALA A 11 -26.38 -22.60 -15.28
C ALA A 11 -26.04 -22.48 -16.79
N HIS A 12 -25.93 -23.61 -17.49
CA HIS A 12 -25.44 -23.65 -18.88
C HIS A 12 -26.49 -23.16 -19.91
N PRO A 13 -27.74 -23.68 -19.96
CA PRO A 13 -28.74 -23.16 -20.89
C PRO A 13 -29.07 -21.68 -20.66
N ALA A 14 -29.05 -21.23 -19.39
CA ALA A 14 -29.29 -19.83 -19.05
C ALA A 14 -28.22 -18.89 -19.62
N LEU A 15 -26.96 -19.34 -19.63
CA LEU A 15 -25.85 -18.58 -20.18
C LEU A 15 -25.90 -18.49 -21.71
N GLU A 16 -26.22 -19.60 -22.39
CA GLU A 16 -26.41 -19.61 -23.86
C GLU A 16 -27.55 -18.68 -24.29
N ILE A 17 -28.65 -18.67 -23.53
CA ILE A 17 -29.76 -17.75 -23.78
C ILE A 17 -29.31 -16.30 -23.59
N LEU A 18 -28.58 -15.99 -22.51
CA LEU A 18 -28.06 -14.64 -22.27
C LEU A 18 -27.19 -14.16 -23.44
N TRP A 19 -26.26 -14.99 -23.91
CA TRP A 19 -25.42 -14.67 -25.06
C TRP A 19 -26.24 -14.51 -26.34
N THR A 20 -27.21 -15.38 -26.58
CA THR A 20 -28.11 -15.28 -27.75
C THR A 20 -28.90 -13.96 -27.73
N LEU A 21 -29.42 -13.57 -26.57
CA LEU A 21 -30.12 -12.29 -26.41
C LEU A 21 -29.20 -11.11 -26.71
N HIS A 22 -27.96 -11.15 -26.22
CA HIS A 22 -26.98 -10.10 -26.52
C HIS A 22 -26.64 -10.03 -28.00
N GLN A 23 -26.29 -11.15 -28.63
CA GLN A 23 -25.90 -11.22 -30.05
C GLN A 23 -27.02 -10.79 -31.00
N THR A 24 -28.28 -10.99 -30.62
CA THR A 24 -29.46 -10.59 -31.40
C THR A 24 -29.95 -9.18 -31.09
N GLY A 25 -29.31 -8.47 -30.15
CA GLY A 25 -29.74 -7.13 -29.69
C GLY A 25 -31.01 -7.14 -28.84
N ALA A 26 -31.47 -8.31 -28.40
CA ALA A 26 -32.68 -8.51 -27.59
C ALA A 26 -32.42 -8.48 -26.07
N LEU A 27 -31.17 -8.29 -25.64
CA LEU A 27 -30.82 -8.05 -24.24
C LEU A 27 -31.13 -6.59 -23.87
N ASP A 28 -32.41 -6.30 -23.61
CA ASP A 28 -32.85 -5.01 -23.08
C ASP A 28 -32.54 -4.86 -21.58
N GLU A 29 -32.72 -3.65 -21.05
CA GLU A 29 -32.46 -3.34 -19.64
C GLU A 29 -33.31 -4.20 -18.69
N ALA A 30 -34.57 -4.45 -19.05
CA ALA A 30 -35.46 -5.29 -18.25
C ALA A 30 -34.95 -6.74 -18.19
N ALA A 31 -34.42 -7.28 -19.29
CA ALA A 31 -33.79 -8.59 -19.36
C ALA A 31 -32.50 -8.63 -18.55
N ALA A 32 -31.63 -7.61 -18.67
CA ALA A 32 -30.40 -7.50 -17.90
C ALA A 32 -30.68 -7.45 -16.38
N LEU A 33 -31.67 -6.66 -15.94
CA LEU A 33 -32.07 -6.61 -14.52
C LEU A 33 -32.59 -7.96 -14.00
N ARG A 34 -33.28 -8.74 -14.83
CA ARG A 34 -33.72 -10.10 -14.47
C ARG A 34 -32.54 -11.06 -14.36
N THR A 35 -31.62 -11.08 -15.32
CA THR A 35 -30.48 -12.01 -15.33
C THR A 35 -29.42 -11.66 -14.29
N LEU A 36 -29.34 -10.38 -13.86
CA LEU A 36 -28.51 -9.97 -12.73
C LEU A 36 -28.93 -10.60 -11.40
N ARG A 37 -30.20 -11.01 -11.28
CA ARG A 37 -30.75 -11.69 -10.09
C ARG A 37 -30.74 -13.22 -10.21
N HIS A 38 -30.12 -13.76 -11.26
CA HIS A 38 -30.11 -15.19 -11.51
C HIS A 38 -29.32 -15.96 -10.44
N GLY A 39 -29.76 -17.18 -10.10
CA GLY A 39 -29.10 -18.01 -9.09
C GLY A 39 -27.68 -18.43 -9.47
N ALA A 40 -27.42 -18.71 -10.75
CA ALA A 40 -26.10 -19.07 -11.26
C ALA A 40 -25.15 -17.85 -11.31
N PRO A 41 -23.98 -17.89 -10.62
CA PRO A 41 -23.02 -16.78 -10.61
C PRO A 41 -22.54 -16.36 -12.00
N MET A 42 -22.25 -17.32 -12.87
CA MET A 42 -21.81 -17.03 -14.24
C MET A 42 -22.80 -16.19 -15.04
N VAL A 43 -24.11 -16.38 -14.84
CA VAL A 43 -25.14 -15.57 -15.52
C VAL A 43 -25.11 -14.14 -15.01
N ARG A 44 -24.92 -13.92 -13.70
CA ARG A 44 -24.75 -12.58 -13.13
C ARG A 44 -23.48 -11.91 -13.65
N ALA A 45 -22.34 -12.61 -13.61
CA ALA A 45 -21.05 -12.10 -14.10
C ALA A 45 -21.14 -11.69 -15.58
N TRP A 46 -21.67 -12.56 -16.44
CA TRP A 46 -21.82 -12.24 -17.86
C TRP A 46 -22.82 -11.11 -18.11
N THR A 47 -23.90 -11.02 -17.35
CA THR A 47 -24.83 -9.89 -17.44
C THR A 47 -24.11 -8.56 -17.16
N ILE A 48 -23.30 -8.51 -16.10
CA ILE A 48 -22.50 -7.33 -15.74
C ILE A 48 -21.47 -7.02 -16.82
N ARG A 49 -20.78 -8.05 -17.34
CA ARG A 49 -19.77 -7.89 -18.39
C ARG A 49 -20.35 -7.25 -19.65
N LEU A 50 -21.46 -7.81 -20.15
CA LEU A 50 -22.08 -7.37 -21.39
C LEU A 50 -22.68 -5.97 -21.24
N ALA A 51 -23.33 -5.67 -20.12
CA ALA A 51 -23.81 -4.31 -19.83
C ALA A 51 -22.65 -3.31 -19.70
N GLY A 52 -21.51 -3.75 -19.17
CA GLY A 52 -20.28 -2.97 -19.03
C GLY A 52 -19.57 -2.62 -20.35
N ASP A 53 -19.92 -3.24 -21.47
CA ASP A 53 -19.25 -2.98 -22.74
C ASP A 53 -19.50 -1.58 -23.28
N ALA A 54 -20.64 -0.98 -22.94
CA ALA A 54 -20.96 0.42 -23.22
C ALA A 54 -20.09 1.43 -22.44
N ARG A 55 -19.27 0.98 -21.48
CA ARG A 55 -18.41 1.81 -20.61
C ARG A 55 -19.17 2.86 -19.79
N LYS A 56 -20.49 2.71 -19.66
CA LYS A 56 -21.35 3.48 -18.78
C LYS A 56 -22.60 2.66 -18.55
N LEU A 57 -22.89 2.34 -17.29
CA LEU A 57 -24.10 1.61 -16.95
C LEU A 57 -25.28 2.58 -16.92
N SER A 58 -26.48 2.13 -17.29
CA SER A 58 -27.70 2.91 -17.07
C SER A 58 -27.92 3.13 -15.56
N PRO A 59 -28.61 4.20 -15.14
CA PRO A 59 -28.83 4.50 -13.72
C PRO A 59 -29.47 3.34 -12.95
N GLU A 60 -30.48 2.69 -13.54
CA GLU A 60 -31.24 1.59 -12.94
C GLU A 60 -30.38 0.34 -12.81
N PHE A 61 -29.66 -0.04 -13.88
CA PHE A 61 -28.79 -1.20 -13.85
C PHE A 61 -27.58 -0.98 -12.92
N TYR A 62 -26.98 0.21 -12.95
CA TYR A 62 -25.91 0.60 -12.03
C TYR A 62 -26.33 0.43 -10.58
N LYS A 63 -27.51 0.94 -10.19
CA LYS A 63 -28.04 0.79 -8.84
C LYS A 63 -28.15 -0.68 -8.45
N ALA A 64 -28.66 -1.53 -9.34
CA ALA A 64 -28.78 -2.96 -9.08
C ALA A 64 -27.42 -3.66 -8.93
N VAL A 65 -26.41 -3.28 -9.73
CA VAL A 65 -25.04 -3.81 -9.58
C VAL A 65 -24.40 -3.33 -8.28
N LEU A 66 -24.66 -2.09 -7.86
CA LEU A 66 -24.16 -1.56 -6.59
C LEU A 66 -24.75 -2.29 -5.38
N GLU A 67 -26.06 -2.56 -5.40
CA GLU A 67 -26.74 -3.38 -4.38
C GLU A 67 -26.18 -4.81 -4.36
N LEU A 68 -25.93 -5.40 -5.53
CA LEU A 68 -25.33 -6.73 -5.65
C LEU A 68 -23.89 -6.75 -5.10
N ALA A 69 -23.05 -5.78 -5.45
CA ALA A 69 -21.66 -5.70 -5.00
C ALA A 69 -21.51 -5.76 -3.48
N ALA A 70 -22.43 -5.14 -2.74
CA ALA A 70 -22.43 -5.15 -1.29
C ALA A 70 -22.66 -6.54 -0.68
N THR A 71 -23.29 -7.47 -1.40
CA THR A 71 -23.75 -8.77 -0.85
C THR A 71 -23.31 -10.00 -1.63
N GLU A 72 -22.72 -9.84 -2.82
CA GLU A 72 -22.37 -10.94 -3.71
C GLU A 72 -21.45 -11.97 -3.04
N PRO A 73 -21.88 -13.24 -2.93
CA PRO A 73 -21.08 -14.30 -2.32
C PRO A 73 -19.99 -14.85 -3.25
N ASP A 74 -20.17 -14.79 -4.57
CA ASP A 74 -19.28 -15.41 -5.53
C ASP A 74 -18.08 -14.52 -5.91
N ALA A 75 -16.87 -15.07 -5.81
CA ALA A 75 -15.62 -14.34 -6.05
C ALA A 75 -15.45 -13.94 -7.52
N GLU A 76 -15.91 -14.76 -8.47
CA GLU A 76 -15.81 -14.47 -9.89
C GLU A 76 -16.75 -13.32 -10.28
N VAL A 77 -17.96 -13.29 -9.71
CA VAL A 77 -18.87 -12.16 -9.89
C VAL A 77 -18.27 -10.86 -9.31
N ARG A 78 -17.69 -10.90 -8.10
CA ARG A 78 -16.99 -9.74 -7.52
C ARG A 78 -15.84 -9.26 -8.40
N SER A 79 -15.03 -10.18 -8.91
CA SER A 79 -13.95 -9.89 -9.87
C SER A 79 -14.47 -9.24 -11.15
N GLN A 80 -15.60 -9.71 -11.69
CA GLN A 80 -16.22 -9.12 -12.88
C GLN A 80 -16.84 -7.73 -12.60
N ILE A 81 -17.38 -7.49 -11.40
CA ILE A 81 -17.82 -6.16 -10.96
C ILE A 81 -16.63 -5.20 -10.98
N LEU A 82 -15.49 -5.56 -10.39
CA LEU A 82 -14.27 -4.74 -10.39
C LEU A 82 -13.71 -4.51 -11.80
N SER A 83 -13.73 -5.54 -12.65
CA SER A 83 -13.34 -5.41 -14.07
C SER A 83 -14.20 -4.39 -14.82
N THR A 84 -15.48 -4.35 -14.50
CA THR A 84 -16.44 -3.41 -15.08
C THR A 84 -16.27 -2.02 -14.48
N ALA A 85 -16.07 -1.92 -13.16
CA ALA A 85 -15.85 -0.67 -12.45
C ALA A 85 -14.65 0.11 -13.02
N ARG A 86 -13.56 -0.58 -13.40
CA ARG A 86 -12.39 0.06 -14.02
C ARG A 86 -12.69 0.72 -15.38
N ARG A 87 -13.81 0.36 -16.04
CA ARG A 87 -14.14 0.78 -17.41
C ARG A 87 -15.23 1.86 -17.46
N VAL A 88 -15.86 2.19 -16.32
CA VAL A 88 -16.95 3.16 -16.24
C VAL A 88 -16.49 4.49 -15.64
N PRO A 89 -17.26 5.60 -15.76
CA PRO A 89 -16.89 6.88 -15.18
C PRO A 89 -16.73 6.83 -13.66
N GLN A 90 -15.96 7.76 -13.10
CA GLN A 90 -15.61 7.80 -11.66
C GLN A 90 -16.85 7.76 -10.74
N GLU A 91 -17.97 8.35 -11.18
CA GLU A 91 -19.22 8.45 -10.42
C GLU A 91 -19.87 7.07 -10.23
N GLN A 92 -19.58 6.12 -11.12
CA GLN A 92 -20.01 4.73 -11.02
C GLN A 92 -18.89 3.83 -10.47
N ALA A 93 -17.64 4.05 -10.88
CA ALA A 93 -16.52 3.22 -10.53
C ALA A 93 -16.20 3.24 -9.03
N LEU A 94 -16.10 4.44 -8.44
CA LEU A 94 -15.67 4.60 -7.05
C LEU A 94 -16.67 4.01 -6.05
N PRO A 95 -18.01 4.20 -6.19
CA PRO A 95 -18.95 3.54 -5.30
C PRO A 95 -18.97 2.01 -5.48
N LEU A 96 -18.79 1.49 -6.70
CA LEU A 96 -18.72 0.04 -6.93
C LEU A 96 -17.53 -0.61 -6.24
N VAL A 97 -16.32 -0.06 -6.39
CA VAL A 97 -15.15 -0.60 -5.71
C VAL A 97 -15.27 -0.43 -4.18
N ALA A 98 -15.84 0.68 -3.71
CA ALA A 98 -16.09 0.88 -2.29
C ALA A 98 -17.03 -0.19 -1.72
N ALA A 99 -18.12 -0.52 -2.42
CA ALA A 99 -19.06 -1.56 -2.00
C ALA A 99 -18.38 -2.92 -1.81
N ILE A 100 -17.46 -3.30 -2.70
CA ILE A 100 -16.65 -4.52 -2.54
C ILE A 100 -15.69 -4.40 -1.35
N LEU A 101 -15.01 -3.25 -1.21
CA LEU A 101 -14.04 -3.00 -0.14
C LEU A 101 -14.65 -2.89 1.26
N THR A 102 -15.97 -2.74 1.40
CA THR A 102 -16.65 -2.77 2.71
C THR A 102 -16.58 -4.13 3.40
N ARG A 103 -16.15 -5.19 2.71
CA ARG A 103 -16.10 -6.57 3.21
C ARG A 103 -14.69 -7.12 3.15
N ASP A 104 -14.28 -7.81 4.20
CA ASP A 104 -12.96 -8.45 4.29
C ASP A 104 -12.93 -9.88 3.73
N VAL A 105 -14.00 -10.31 3.04
CA VAL A 105 -14.09 -11.66 2.44
C VAL A 105 -12.97 -11.93 1.44
N ASP A 106 -12.45 -10.88 0.81
CA ASP A 106 -11.40 -10.95 -0.20
C ASP A 106 -10.02 -10.52 0.34
N ALA A 107 -9.88 -10.21 1.63
CA ALA A 107 -8.63 -9.66 2.17
C ALA A 107 -7.41 -10.57 1.97
N LYS A 108 -7.64 -11.88 1.89
CA LYS A 108 -6.63 -12.93 1.65
C LYS A 108 -6.67 -13.51 0.24
N ASP A 109 -7.56 -13.01 -0.63
CA ASP A 109 -7.61 -13.44 -2.03
C ASP A 109 -6.39 -12.89 -2.80
N ALA A 110 -5.85 -13.68 -3.73
CA ALA A 110 -4.64 -13.32 -4.46
C ALA A 110 -4.86 -12.25 -5.55
N PHE A 111 -6.10 -12.07 -6.01
CA PHE A 111 -6.43 -11.29 -7.21
C PHE A 111 -7.35 -10.11 -6.90
N ILE A 112 -8.44 -10.34 -6.17
CA ILE A 112 -9.50 -9.35 -5.94
C ILE A 112 -8.97 -8.06 -5.28
N PRO A 113 -8.10 -8.09 -4.25
CA PRO A 113 -7.52 -6.87 -3.69
C PRO A 113 -6.72 -6.06 -4.72
N LEU A 114 -5.99 -6.73 -5.62
CA LEU A 114 -5.22 -6.07 -6.68
C LEU A 114 -6.15 -5.49 -7.76
N MET A 115 -7.24 -6.17 -8.07
CA MET A 115 -8.25 -5.64 -8.99
C MET A 115 -8.93 -4.40 -8.42
N ALA A 116 -9.29 -4.41 -7.13
CA ALA A 116 -9.83 -3.25 -6.45
C ALA A 116 -8.84 -2.09 -6.44
N TRP A 117 -7.56 -2.38 -6.18
CA TRP A 117 -6.49 -1.39 -6.33
C TRP A 117 -6.43 -0.81 -7.74
N TYR A 118 -6.50 -1.62 -8.80
CA TYR A 118 -6.46 -1.13 -10.18
C TYR A 118 -7.65 -0.27 -10.58
N VAL A 119 -8.83 -0.47 -9.97
CA VAL A 119 -9.96 0.47 -10.13
C VAL A 119 -9.58 1.82 -9.51
N VAL A 120 -9.17 1.84 -8.24
CA VAL A 120 -8.81 3.07 -7.53
C VAL A 120 -7.66 3.82 -8.22
N GLU A 121 -6.61 3.10 -8.60
CA GLU A 121 -5.43 3.66 -9.27
C GLU A 121 -5.77 4.32 -10.61
N SER A 122 -6.68 3.71 -11.38
CA SER A 122 -7.08 4.24 -12.69
C SER A 122 -7.70 5.64 -12.61
N HIS A 123 -8.23 6.01 -11.45
CA HIS A 123 -8.84 7.32 -11.18
C HIS A 123 -7.90 8.28 -10.44
N CYS A 124 -6.75 7.84 -9.91
CA CYS A 124 -5.83 8.71 -9.19
C CYS A 124 -5.24 9.83 -10.08
N GLY A 125 -5.14 9.62 -11.39
CA GLY A 125 -4.59 10.62 -12.32
C GLY A 125 -5.59 11.70 -12.74
N SER A 126 -6.87 11.35 -12.90
CA SER A 126 -7.91 12.26 -13.41
C SER A 126 -8.89 12.74 -12.36
N ALA A 127 -8.94 12.07 -11.20
CA ALA A 127 -10.00 12.18 -10.20
C ALA A 127 -9.45 11.99 -8.77
N ALA A 128 -8.24 12.51 -8.52
CA ALA A 128 -7.56 12.32 -7.24
C ALA A 128 -8.40 12.81 -6.06
N GLU A 129 -9.09 13.94 -6.21
CA GLU A 129 -9.93 14.53 -5.18
C GLU A 129 -11.12 13.63 -4.82
N GLU A 130 -11.74 13.00 -5.81
CA GLU A 130 -12.86 12.09 -5.60
C GLU A 130 -12.42 10.79 -4.94
N VAL A 131 -11.22 10.28 -5.30
CA VAL A 131 -10.59 9.14 -4.64
C VAL A 131 -10.32 9.47 -3.17
N ILE A 132 -9.74 10.63 -2.85
CA ILE A 132 -9.48 11.04 -1.46
C ILE A 132 -10.80 11.25 -0.71
N ALA A 133 -11.77 11.92 -1.34
CA ALA A 133 -13.08 12.17 -0.76
C ALA A 133 -13.86 10.88 -0.49
N LEU A 134 -13.57 9.76 -1.17
CA LEU A 134 -14.17 8.46 -0.84
C LEU A 134 -13.80 8.04 0.60
N PHE A 135 -12.53 8.16 0.97
CA PHE A 135 -12.03 7.82 2.30
C PHE A 135 -12.49 8.79 3.40
N GLY A 136 -12.77 10.05 3.03
CA GLY A 136 -13.41 11.01 3.95
C GLY A 136 -14.90 10.75 4.15
N ARG A 137 -15.62 10.33 3.09
CA ARG A 137 -17.06 10.03 3.14
C ARG A 137 -17.39 8.69 3.79
N GLN A 138 -16.46 7.73 3.73
CA GLN A 138 -16.63 6.39 4.32
C GLN A 138 -15.47 6.04 5.27
N PRO A 139 -15.42 6.62 6.49
CA PRO A 139 -14.36 6.35 7.45
C PRO A 139 -14.21 4.86 7.80
N ASP A 140 -15.31 4.09 7.74
CA ASP A 140 -15.30 2.65 8.02
C ASP A 140 -14.42 1.83 7.05
N LEU A 141 -14.12 2.36 5.85
CA LEU A 141 -13.23 1.69 4.91
C LEU A 141 -11.82 1.53 5.49
N TRP A 142 -11.31 2.52 6.23
CA TRP A 142 -9.97 2.45 6.82
C TRP A 142 -9.78 1.22 7.72
N GLY A 143 -10.83 0.87 8.47
CA GLY A 143 -10.85 -0.26 9.39
C GLY A 143 -10.78 -1.64 8.74
N ARG A 144 -11.08 -1.74 7.43
CA ARG A 144 -11.16 -3.01 6.72
C ARG A 144 -9.77 -3.58 6.45
N ALA A 145 -9.59 -4.86 6.73
CA ALA A 145 -8.33 -5.57 6.51
C ALA A 145 -7.88 -5.49 5.04
N ILE A 146 -8.82 -5.63 4.08
CA ILE A 146 -8.51 -5.50 2.64
C ILE A 146 -8.02 -4.09 2.30
N VAL A 147 -8.64 -3.06 2.85
CA VAL A 147 -8.27 -1.66 2.58
C VAL A 147 -6.93 -1.34 3.22
N ARG A 148 -6.77 -1.61 4.51
CA ARG A 148 -5.54 -1.30 5.26
C ARG A 148 -4.33 -2.03 4.69
N SER A 149 -4.47 -3.30 4.33
CA SER A 149 -3.33 -4.11 3.86
C SER A 149 -3.02 -3.89 2.38
N HIS A 150 -4.03 -3.60 1.55
CA HIS A 150 -3.84 -3.57 0.11
C HIS A 150 -4.04 -2.23 -0.57
N ILE A 151 -5.01 -1.43 -0.13
CA ILE A 151 -5.38 -0.19 -0.81
C ILE A 151 -4.61 0.99 -0.23
N THR A 152 -4.62 1.15 1.09
CA THR A 152 -3.99 2.27 1.81
C THR A 152 -2.49 2.45 1.49
N PRO A 153 -1.62 1.44 1.63
CA PRO A 153 -0.19 1.60 1.31
C PRO A 153 0.05 1.88 -0.17
N ARG A 154 -0.72 1.25 -1.07
CA ARG A 154 -0.57 1.48 -2.51
C ARG A 154 -1.03 2.88 -2.93
N LEU A 155 -2.11 3.38 -2.32
CA LEU A 155 -2.62 4.72 -2.58
C LEU A 155 -1.61 5.79 -2.16
N MET A 156 -1.06 5.67 -0.95
CA MET A 156 0.00 6.58 -0.51
C MET A 156 1.22 6.48 -1.43
N ARG A 157 1.67 5.26 -1.75
CA ARG A 157 2.81 5.04 -2.65
C ARG A 157 2.58 5.70 -4.01
N ARG A 158 1.38 5.58 -4.59
CA ARG A 158 1.03 6.13 -5.91
C ARG A 158 1.11 7.64 -5.97
N PHE A 159 0.65 8.34 -4.94
CA PHE A 159 0.75 9.79 -4.85
C PHE A 159 2.19 10.23 -4.50
N ALA A 160 2.84 9.58 -3.54
CA ALA A 160 4.21 9.91 -3.18
C ALA A 160 5.21 9.70 -4.34
N ALA A 161 5.08 8.59 -5.07
CA ALA A 161 6.00 8.24 -6.17
C ALA A 161 5.81 9.10 -7.43
N ALA A 162 4.67 9.77 -7.59
CA ALA A 162 4.45 10.73 -8.69
C ALA A 162 5.36 11.97 -8.53
N GLY A 163 5.68 12.35 -7.30
CA GLY A 163 6.67 13.39 -6.98
C GLY A 163 6.23 14.83 -7.25
N GLY A 164 5.07 15.05 -7.88
CA GLY A 164 4.50 16.37 -8.09
C GLY A 164 4.03 17.00 -6.77
N ARG A 165 4.13 18.33 -6.66
CA ARG A 165 3.65 19.05 -5.46
C ARG A 165 2.18 18.74 -5.15
N ALA A 166 1.33 18.69 -6.18
CA ALA A 166 -0.08 18.35 -6.02
C ALA A 166 -0.28 16.93 -5.45
N ASP A 167 0.47 15.95 -5.96
CA ASP A 167 0.40 14.57 -5.45
C ASP A 167 0.89 14.46 -4.00
N LEU A 168 1.93 15.21 -3.62
CA LEU A 168 2.39 15.26 -2.23
C LEU A 168 1.36 15.94 -1.30
N LEU A 169 0.57 16.88 -1.80
CA LEU A 169 -0.57 17.44 -1.06
C LEU A 169 -1.72 16.43 -0.93
N HIS A 170 -1.98 15.61 -1.93
CA HIS A 170 -2.92 14.48 -1.83
C HIS A 170 -2.48 13.48 -0.75
N ALA A 171 -1.18 13.14 -0.71
CA ALA A 171 -0.60 12.32 0.35
C ALA A 171 -0.81 12.93 1.75
N ALA A 172 -0.62 14.25 1.90
CA ALA A 172 -0.87 14.95 3.16
C ALA A 172 -2.34 14.85 3.59
N ARG A 173 -3.28 15.03 2.65
CA ARG A 173 -4.72 14.92 2.93
C ARG A 173 -5.11 13.51 3.36
N LEU A 174 -4.57 12.47 2.73
CA LEU A 174 -4.83 11.08 3.15
C LEU A 174 -4.36 10.83 4.59
N LEU A 175 -3.18 11.33 4.96
CA LEU A 175 -2.67 11.23 6.34
C LEU A 175 -3.56 11.95 7.36
N ALA A 176 -4.10 13.12 6.98
CA ALA A 176 -5.02 13.86 7.82
C ALA A 176 -6.38 13.16 7.99
N LEU A 177 -6.86 12.46 6.95
CA LEU A 177 -8.13 11.73 6.98
C LEU A 177 -8.05 10.39 7.72
N ALA A 178 -6.88 9.78 7.82
CA ALA A 178 -6.69 8.49 8.47
C ALA A 178 -7.05 8.57 9.98
N PRO A 179 -8.07 7.83 10.45
CA PRO A 179 -8.61 8.00 11.80
C PRO A 179 -7.75 7.33 12.86
N ALA A 180 -7.20 6.14 12.59
CA ALA A 180 -6.46 5.35 13.57
C ALA A 180 -4.94 5.37 13.31
N PRO A 181 -4.10 5.16 14.34
CA PRO A 181 -2.65 5.03 14.18
C PRO A 181 -2.23 3.92 13.20
N GLU A 182 -2.97 2.82 13.14
CA GLU A 182 -2.70 1.68 12.25
C GLU A 182 -2.91 2.06 10.77
N ASP A 183 -3.91 2.90 10.50
CA ASP A 183 -4.22 3.38 9.15
C ASP A 183 -3.13 4.33 8.67
N LYS A 184 -2.71 5.22 9.57
CA LYS A 184 -1.57 6.11 9.35
C LYS A 184 -0.28 5.31 9.13
N ALA A 185 -0.04 4.26 9.92
CA ALA A 185 1.12 3.38 9.75
C ALA A 185 1.12 2.70 8.37
N ALA A 186 -0.02 2.21 7.89
CA ALA A 186 -0.16 1.63 6.56
C ALA A 186 0.11 2.65 5.45
N LEU A 187 -0.35 3.91 5.59
CA LEU A 187 0.04 4.98 4.67
C LEU A 187 1.56 5.16 4.68
N MET A 188 2.17 5.27 5.85
CA MET A 188 3.61 5.49 5.98
C MET A 188 4.47 4.36 5.44
N GLU A 189 3.99 3.12 5.50
CA GLU A 189 4.62 2.00 4.79
C GLU A 189 4.68 2.27 3.28
N GLY A 190 3.54 2.65 2.69
CA GLY A 190 3.44 3.04 1.28
C GLY A 190 4.34 4.21 0.90
N PHE A 191 4.40 5.23 1.77
CA PHE A 191 5.29 6.37 1.60
C PHE A 191 6.77 5.93 1.58
N GLY A 192 7.16 5.07 2.53
CA GLY A 192 8.50 4.48 2.57
C GLY A 192 8.83 3.73 1.28
N GLN A 193 7.91 2.88 0.80
CA GLN A 193 8.07 2.13 -0.45
C GLN A 193 8.23 3.03 -1.69
N ALA A 194 7.62 4.22 -1.72
CA ALA A 194 7.76 5.15 -2.84
C ALA A 194 9.21 5.67 -3.02
N PHE A 195 9.97 5.75 -1.93
CA PHE A 195 11.33 6.31 -1.90
C PHE A 195 12.41 5.27 -1.55
N GLN A 196 12.09 3.97 -1.62
CA GLN A 196 13.11 2.93 -1.56
C GLN A 196 14.05 3.06 -2.77
N GLY A 197 15.33 3.32 -2.51
CA GLY A 197 16.34 3.52 -3.54
C GLY A 197 16.21 4.85 -4.32
N ARG A 198 15.45 5.82 -3.83
CA ARG A 198 15.28 7.15 -4.45
C ARG A 198 15.50 8.27 -3.42
N THR A 199 16.01 9.41 -3.89
CA THR A 199 16.14 10.61 -3.07
C THR A 199 14.76 11.20 -2.78
N LEU A 200 14.55 11.60 -1.52
CA LEU A 200 13.32 12.25 -1.11
C LEU A 200 13.28 13.69 -1.68
N PRO A 201 12.20 14.10 -2.37
CA PRO A 201 12.03 15.48 -2.79
C PRO A 201 11.80 16.39 -1.57
N VAL A 202 11.93 17.70 -1.79
CA VAL A 202 11.52 18.67 -0.77
C VAL A 202 10.03 18.50 -0.50
N LEU A 203 9.69 18.12 0.73
CA LEU A 203 8.31 17.88 1.12
C LEU A 203 7.57 19.21 1.33
N PRO A 204 6.33 19.33 0.84
CA PRO A 204 5.44 20.42 1.25
C PRO A 204 5.27 20.46 2.77
N GLN A 205 5.07 21.67 3.30
CA GLN A 205 4.93 21.90 4.74
C GLN A 205 3.78 21.08 5.33
N GLU A 206 2.66 21.00 4.61
CA GLU A 206 1.46 20.27 5.01
C GLU A 206 1.74 18.78 5.22
N LEU A 207 2.52 18.18 4.32
CA LEU A 207 2.92 16.78 4.42
C LEU A 207 3.91 16.58 5.57
N ALA A 208 4.88 17.48 5.72
CA ALA A 208 5.82 17.45 6.82
C ALA A 208 5.13 17.53 8.19
N GLU A 209 4.16 18.43 8.34
CA GLU A 209 3.36 18.60 9.56
C GLU A 209 2.51 17.36 9.84
N ALA A 210 1.79 16.86 8.83
CA ALA A 210 0.99 15.64 8.96
C ALA A 210 1.84 14.45 9.43
N MET A 211 3.06 14.30 8.90
CA MET A 211 4.00 13.26 9.31
C MET A 211 4.59 13.50 10.71
N ALA A 212 4.80 14.74 11.12
CA ALA A 212 5.31 15.06 12.45
C ALA A 212 4.33 14.62 13.57
N THR A 213 3.03 14.70 13.31
CA THR A 213 2.00 14.25 14.27
C THR A 213 1.96 12.74 14.52
N MET A 214 2.69 11.93 13.74
CA MET A 214 2.60 10.46 13.76
C MET A 214 3.61 9.72 14.64
N GLY A 215 4.48 10.39 15.38
CA GLY A 215 5.48 9.69 16.21
C GLY A 215 6.51 8.92 15.36
N LYS A 216 6.83 7.66 15.66
CA LYS A 216 8.03 6.94 15.15
C LYS A 216 8.25 6.92 13.63
N GLY A 217 7.21 6.97 12.79
CA GLY A 217 7.34 7.13 11.33
C GLY A 217 7.95 8.48 10.91
N SER A 218 7.82 9.49 11.77
CA SER A 218 8.52 10.77 11.66
C SER A 218 10.03 10.64 11.88
N LEU A 219 10.51 9.66 12.66
CA LEU A 219 11.92 9.61 13.04
C LEU A 219 12.80 9.33 11.82
N LEU A 220 12.48 8.30 11.04
CA LEU A 220 13.14 7.97 9.76
C LEU A 220 13.19 9.17 8.81
N LEU A 221 12.07 9.91 8.74
CA LEU A 221 11.97 11.07 7.87
C LEU A 221 12.77 12.26 8.39
N ARG A 222 12.65 12.56 9.68
CA ARG A 222 13.37 13.64 10.37
C ARG A 222 14.88 13.39 10.29
N LEU A 223 15.33 12.14 10.45
CA LEU A 223 16.72 11.74 10.24
C LEU A 223 17.21 12.02 8.81
N ARG A 224 16.42 11.63 7.80
CA ARG A 224 16.74 11.93 6.39
C ARG A 224 16.70 13.43 6.07
N ARG A 225 15.92 14.21 6.82
CA ARG A 225 15.91 15.69 6.79
C ARG A 225 17.01 16.33 7.63
N GLN A 226 17.92 15.55 8.19
CA GLN A 226 19.05 16.01 9.00
C GLN A 226 18.67 16.73 10.30
N ASP A 227 17.45 16.53 10.81
CA ASP A 227 16.94 17.09 12.07
C ASP A 227 17.81 16.65 13.26
N ALA A 228 18.23 17.60 14.10
CA ALA A 228 19.10 17.36 15.24
C ALA A 228 18.43 16.51 16.34
N ALA A 229 17.19 16.83 16.72
CA ALA A 229 16.48 16.10 17.76
C ALA A 229 16.19 14.65 17.35
N ALA A 230 15.96 14.43 16.05
CA ALA A 230 15.80 13.09 15.49
C ALA A 230 17.09 12.28 15.51
N LYS A 231 18.25 12.91 15.23
CA LYS A 231 19.55 12.24 15.34
C LYS A 231 19.81 11.78 16.77
N ASP A 232 19.52 12.62 17.75
CA ASP A 232 19.67 12.28 19.17
C ASP A 232 18.74 11.13 19.58
N GLU A 233 17.47 11.18 19.17
CA GLU A 233 16.49 10.10 19.43
C GLU A 233 16.92 8.77 18.79
N ALA A 234 17.35 8.79 17.53
CA ALA A 234 17.81 7.60 16.83
C ALA A 234 19.13 7.03 17.38
N LEU A 235 20.02 7.92 17.84
CA LEU A 235 21.24 7.53 18.52
C LEU A 235 20.92 6.83 19.84
N ALA A 236 19.93 7.33 20.60
CA ALA A 236 19.46 6.68 21.81
C ALA A 236 18.87 5.28 21.54
N ILE A 237 18.13 5.10 20.44
CA ILE A 237 17.63 3.77 20.01
C ILE A 237 18.80 2.84 19.63
N LEU A 238 19.77 3.34 18.85
CA LEU A 238 20.93 2.55 18.43
C LEU A 238 21.77 2.08 19.62
N ALA A 239 21.99 2.97 20.59
CA ALA A 239 22.81 2.73 21.76
C ALA A 239 22.13 1.84 22.81
N ASN A 240 20.79 1.78 22.84
CA ASN A 240 20.06 1.01 23.85
C ASN A 240 19.96 -0.49 23.49
N PRO A 241 20.59 -1.41 24.25
CA PRO A 241 20.50 -2.84 23.97
C PRO A 241 19.10 -3.43 24.15
N ALA A 242 18.22 -2.76 24.91
CA ALA A 242 16.84 -3.19 25.14
C ALA A 242 15.90 -2.81 23.98
N SER A 243 16.34 -1.98 23.04
CA SER A 243 15.53 -1.68 21.85
C SER A 243 15.45 -2.88 20.90
N PRO A 244 14.34 -3.08 20.17
CA PRO A 244 14.19 -4.18 19.23
C PRO A 244 15.33 -4.25 18.22
N ALA A 245 15.84 -5.45 17.95
CA ALA A 245 16.98 -5.64 17.06
C ALA A 245 16.72 -5.09 15.63
N ALA A 246 15.48 -5.24 15.14
CA ALA A 246 15.06 -4.70 13.85
C ALA A 246 15.15 -3.15 13.79
N ASP A 247 14.69 -2.47 14.84
CA ASP A 247 14.74 -1.00 14.93
C ASP A 247 16.20 -0.51 14.96
N ARG A 248 17.05 -1.19 15.75
CA ARG A 248 18.49 -0.87 15.83
C ARG A 248 19.21 -1.08 14.51
N LEU A 249 18.95 -2.20 13.81
CA LEU A 249 19.50 -2.46 12.47
C LEU A 249 19.05 -1.41 11.46
N GLN A 250 17.82 -0.93 11.56
CA GLN A 250 17.33 0.15 10.73
C GLN A 250 18.11 1.45 10.99
N MET A 251 18.39 1.79 12.26
CA MET A 251 19.20 2.97 12.61
C MET A 251 20.63 2.85 12.07
N VAL A 252 21.26 1.67 12.13
CA VAL A 252 22.59 1.43 11.56
C VAL A 252 22.65 1.81 10.08
N ARG A 253 21.68 1.34 9.29
CA ARG A 253 21.62 1.63 7.85
C ARG A 253 21.48 3.12 7.58
N ILE A 254 20.59 3.81 8.30
CA ILE A 254 20.38 5.24 8.14
C ILE A 254 21.65 6.01 8.50
N PHE A 255 22.30 5.67 9.61
CA PHE A 255 23.52 6.35 10.04
C PHE A 255 24.68 6.14 9.07
N GLY A 256 24.74 5.01 8.36
CA GLY A 256 25.65 4.84 7.22
C GLY A 256 25.38 5.83 6.09
N GLU A 257 24.11 6.07 5.75
CA GLU A 257 23.70 7.01 4.69
C GLU A 257 23.96 8.48 5.08
N ILE A 258 23.64 8.88 6.32
CA ILE A 258 23.69 10.29 6.75
C ILE A 258 25.04 10.73 7.32
N GLN A 259 25.92 9.78 7.64
CA GLN A 259 27.29 9.99 8.16
C GLN A 259 27.37 10.93 9.37
N HIS A 260 26.57 10.67 10.41
CA HIS A 260 26.52 11.51 11.61
C HIS A 260 27.67 11.19 12.59
N PRO A 261 28.56 12.15 12.93
CA PRO A 261 29.77 11.84 13.71
C PRO A 261 29.55 11.16 15.08
N PRO A 262 28.56 11.55 15.91
CA PRO A 262 28.23 10.81 17.14
C PRO A 262 27.79 9.37 16.90
N ALA A 263 27.13 9.10 15.77
CA ALA A 263 26.71 7.73 15.41
C ALA A 263 27.89 6.86 14.97
N ARG A 264 28.92 7.43 14.33
CA ARG A 264 30.18 6.72 14.04
C ARG A 264 30.74 6.07 15.29
N ASP A 265 30.82 6.83 16.39
CA ASP A 265 31.42 6.35 17.63
C ASP A 265 30.58 5.23 18.27
N ALA A 266 29.24 5.35 18.20
CA ALA A 266 28.34 4.28 18.61
C ALA A 266 28.48 3.00 17.75
N LEU A 267 28.58 3.15 16.42
CA LEU A 267 28.79 2.04 15.48
C LEU A 267 30.14 1.34 15.71
N LEU A 268 31.21 2.10 15.99
CA LEU A 268 32.52 1.57 16.37
C LEU A 268 32.42 0.77 17.67
N GLY A 269 31.69 1.27 18.67
CA GLY A 269 31.41 0.56 19.91
C GLY A 269 30.74 -0.80 19.65
N ILE A 270 29.66 -0.80 18.86
CA ILE A 270 28.90 -2.02 18.51
C ILE A 270 29.74 -3.01 17.72
N ALA A 271 30.55 -2.55 16.76
CA ALA A 271 31.43 -3.41 15.97
C ALA A 271 32.47 -4.14 16.83
N LYS A 272 33.01 -3.46 17.85
CA LYS A 272 34.05 -3.98 18.76
C LYS A 272 33.49 -4.80 19.92
N ALA A 273 32.23 -4.58 20.32
CA ALA A 273 31.65 -5.18 21.52
C ALA A 273 31.45 -6.70 21.37
N ALA A 274 31.95 -7.49 22.33
CA ALA A 274 31.94 -8.95 22.25
C ALA A 274 30.51 -9.53 22.27
N ASP A 275 29.61 -8.89 23.01
CA ASP A 275 28.20 -9.26 23.25
C ASP A 275 27.24 -8.87 22.11
N SER A 276 27.70 -8.11 21.11
CA SER A 276 26.87 -7.74 19.96
C SER A 276 26.54 -8.95 19.08
N SER A 277 25.33 -9.01 18.51
CA SER A 277 25.00 -10.07 17.55
C SER A 277 25.88 -9.96 16.30
N VAL A 278 26.11 -11.09 15.62
CA VAL A 278 26.92 -11.12 14.38
C VAL A 278 26.33 -10.19 13.33
N GLU A 279 25.00 -10.20 13.17
CA GLU A 279 24.29 -9.35 12.22
C GLU A 279 24.46 -7.85 12.53
N MET A 280 24.37 -7.46 13.80
CA MET A 280 24.51 -6.06 14.21
C MET A 280 25.95 -5.56 14.03
N ALA A 281 26.93 -6.38 14.40
CA ALA A 281 28.34 -6.03 14.24
C ALA A 281 28.73 -5.90 12.76
N ASN A 282 28.32 -6.86 11.92
CA ASN A 282 28.62 -6.82 10.48
C ASN A 282 27.89 -5.66 9.78
N SER A 283 26.64 -5.38 10.15
CA SER A 283 25.92 -4.22 9.61
C SER A 283 26.57 -2.90 10.03
N SER A 284 27.10 -2.82 11.26
CA SER A 284 27.81 -1.63 11.75
C SER A 284 29.12 -1.42 11.00
N LEU A 285 29.89 -2.49 10.75
CA LEU A 285 31.10 -2.45 9.92
C LEU A 285 30.76 -1.99 8.49
N ALA A 286 29.71 -2.54 7.87
CA ALA A 286 29.28 -2.12 6.53
C ALA A 286 28.79 -0.66 6.49
N ALA A 287 28.17 -0.14 7.55
CA ALA A 287 27.82 1.28 7.63
C ALA A 287 29.05 2.17 7.80
N LEU A 288 30.05 1.73 8.56
CA LEU A 288 31.29 2.48 8.80
C LEU A 288 32.15 2.64 7.53
N THR A 289 32.05 1.76 6.53
CA THR A 289 32.77 1.95 5.25
C THR A 289 32.31 3.17 4.46
N LEU A 290 31.11 3.70 4.77
CA LEU A 290 30.58 4.91 4.12
C LEU A 290 31.10 6.20 4.76
N TYR A 291 31.73 6.13 5.94
CA TYR A 291 32.27 7.30 6.63
C TYR A 291 33.69 7.60 6.15
N ASP A 292 33.94 8.87 5.80
CA ASP A 292 35.28 9.35 5.46
C ASP A 292 36.03 9.79 6.73
N ASP A 293 36.48 8.82 7.54
CA ASP A 293 37.27 9.09 8.74
C ASP A 293 38.39 8.04 8.95
N PRO A 294 39.67 8.42 8.80
CA PRO A 294 40.80 7.48 8.88
C PRO A 294 40.95 6.83 10.27
N ARG A 295 40.33 7.39 11.31
CA ARG A 295 40.33 6.79 12.66
C ARG A 295 39.58 5.46 12.71
N ILE A 296 38.58 5.28 11.85
CA ILE A 296 37.78 4.04 11.79
C ILE A 296 38.70 2.86 11.49
N GLY A 297 39.54 2.98 10.47
CA GLY A 297 40.50 1.92 10.11
C GLY A 297 41.51 1.64 11.22
N ALA A 298 42.05 2.68 11.86
CA ALA A 298 43.00 2.52 12.97
C ALA A 298 42.39 1.76 14.16
N GLU A 299 41.14 2.10 14.55
CA GLU A 299 40.47 1.44 15.67
C GLU A 299 40.08 0.00 15.36
N ILE A 300 39.60 -0.29 14.15
CA ILE A 300 39.21 -1.63 13.75
C ILE A 300 40.43 -2.54 13.56
N ALA A 301 41.53 -2.02 13.01
CA ALA A 301 42.81 -2.73 12.94
C ALA A 301 43.34 -3.08 14.33
N ALA A 302 43.26 -2.15 15.28
CA ALA A 302 43.66 -2.39 16.68
C ALA A 302 42.76 -3.44 17.37
N ALA A 303 41.47 -3.48 17.05
CA ALA A 303 40.52 -4.44 17.61
C ALA A 303 40.57 -5.83 16.93
N LEU A 304 41.10 -5.92 15.70
CA LEU A 304 41.10 -7.13 14.86
C LEU A 304 41.59 -8.41 15.57
N PRO A 305 42.67 -8.39 16.40
CA PRO A 305 43.13 -9.58 17.10
C PRO A 305 42.10 -10.15 18.08
N GLY A 306 41.30 -9.28 18.70
CA GLY A 306 40.28 -9.63 19.68
C GLY A 306 38.90 -9.94 19.10
N LEU A 307 38.68 -9.69 17.80
CA LEU A 307 37.37 -9.91 17.17
C LEU A 307 37.07 -11.41 16.94
N PRO A 308 35.82 -11.85 17.18
CA PRO A 308 35.34 -13.19 16.82
C PRO A 308 35.55 -13.49 15.33
N ARG A 309 35.80 -14.77 14.98
CA ARG A 309 36.10 -15.18 13.58
C ARG A 309 35.05 -14.72 12.57
N ASP A 310 33.77 -14.80 12.94
CA ASP A 310 32.64 -14.49 12.07
C ASP A 310 32.51 -12.99 11.72
N ARG A 311 33.29 -12.14 12.37
CA ARG A 311 33.34 -10.67 12.13
C ARG A 311 34.62 -10.23 11.42
N ARG A 312 35.67 -11.06 11.41
CA ARG A 312 36.97 -10.70 10.83
C ARG A 312 36.89 -10.44 9.34
N GLY A 313 36.03 -11.17 8.61
CA GLY A 313 35.83 -10.94 7.18
C GLY A 313 35.28 -9.54 6.87
N ALA A 314 34.25 -9.11 7.60
CA ALA A 314 33.69 -7.77 7.45
C ALA A 314 34.66 -6.68 7.92
N ALA A 315 35.42 -6.93 9.00
CA ALA A 315 36.43 -5.99 9.48
C ALA A 315 37.58 -5.81 8.48
N LEU A 316 38.04 -6.88 7.84
CA LEU A 316 39.07 -6.83 6.80
C LEU A 316 38.57 -6.16 5.51
N ALA A 317 37.28 -6.30 5.17
CA ALA A 317 36.70 -5.62 4.02
C ALA A 317 36.57 -4.10 4.21
N LEU A 318 36.58 -3.63 5.46
CA LEU A 318 36.53 -2.21 5.80
C LEU A 318 37.91 -1.54 5.79
N LEU A 319 38.98 -2.29 6.08
CA LEU A 319 40.37 -1.80 6.12
C LEU A 319 40.96 -1.65 4.72
#